data_AF-A0A7J4HHP9-F1
#
_entry.id   AF-A0A7J4HHP9-F1
#
_cell.length_a   1.000
_cell.length_b   1.000
_cell.length_c   1.000
_cell.angle_alpha   90.00
_cell.angle_beta   90.00
_cell.angle_gamma   90.00
#
_symmetry.space_group_name_H-M   'P 1'
#
loop_
_entity.id
_entity.type
_entity.pdbx_description
1 polymer ?
#
loop_
_entity_poly.entity_id
_entity_poly.type
_entity_poly.pdbx_seq_one_letter_code
_entity_poly.pdbx_strand_id
1 'polypeptide(L)'
;MKDGNEMNELTETSISLLPELGEEDKDRAESEDSLEWACGLMEFYYNGNLHRAKDLGLTFQVIKDPETGSQGIRVLVAFDEELCLKFLAMLKHTFEYAGFTVQIEPYLVLCKMSPKPDSSPSFSEAEPADEGEVVEEPELARPRNKGTAAQIGMEVV
;
A
#
# COMPACT_ATOMS: atom_id res chain seq x y z
N MET A 1 7.91 -22.64 -34.11
CA MET A 1 8.60 -22.15 -32.89
C MET A 1 7.51 -21.78 -31.91
N LYS A 2 7.67 -22.22 -30.67
CA LYS A 2 6.62 -22.48 -29.67
C LYS A 2 6.04 -21.17 -29.10
N ASP A 3 4.73 -20.97 -29.26
CA ASP A 3 3.95 -19.93 -28.60
C ASP A 3 4.10 -20.02 -27.07
N GLY A 4 4.70 -18.98 -26.48
CA GLY A 4 4.83 -18.80 -25.04
C GLY A 4 3.92 -17.67 -24.58
N ASN A 5 2.64 -18.00 -24.40
CA ASN A 5 1.73 -17.19 -23.58
C ASN A 5 1.23 -18.11 -22.48
N GLU A 6 2.02 -18.24 -21.41
CA GLU A 6 1.60 -18.88 -20.17
C GLU A 6 0.56 -17.95 -19.53
N MET A 7 -0.70 -18.23 -19.85
CA MET A 7 -1.86 -17.65 -19.19
C MET A 7 -1.77 -18.00 -17.71
N ASN A 8 -1.64 -16.97 -16.87
CA ASN A 8 -1.64 -17.08 -15.41
C ASN A 8 -2.94 -17.80 -15.01
N GLU A 9 -2.82 -19.05 -14.56
CA GLU A 9 -3.91 -19.88 -14.09
C GLU A 9 -4.53 -19.19 -12.87
N LEU A 10 -5.68 -18.54 -13.06
CA LEU A 10 -6.48 -17.99 -11.97
C LEU A 10 -7.00 -19.17 -11.16
N THR A 11 -6.34 -19.47 -10.05
CA THR A 11 -6.74 -20.53 -9.13
C THR A 11 -8.11 -20.22 -8.52
N GLU A 12 -8.95 -21.24 -8.52
CA GLU A 12 -10.37 -21.26 -8.19
C GLU A 12 -10.62 -20.90 -6.70
N THR A 13 -11.37 -19.81 -6.48
CA THR A 13 -12.16 -19.35 -5.29
C THR A 13 -11.61 -19.58 -3.87
N SER A 14 -11.19 -18.49 -3.20
CA SER A 14 -10.31 -18.51 -2.02
C SER A 14 -10.96 -18.43 -0.63
N ILE A 15 -12.28 -18.24 -0.49
CA ILE A 15 -12.89 -18.29 0.86
C ILE A 15 -13.04 -19.72 1.39
N SER A 16 -13.24 -20.71 0.51
CA SER A 16 -13.21 -22.13 0.89
C SER A 16 -11.80 -22.68 1.12
N LEU A 17 -10.75 -21.87 0.89
CA LEU A 17 -9.35 -22.24 1.07
C LEU A 17 -8.82 -21.99 2.50
N LEU A 18 -9.53 -21.18 3.31
CA LEU A 18 -9.04 -20.87 4.63
C LEU A 18 -9.15 -22.09 5.55
N PRO A 19 -8.06 -22.48 6.24
CA PRO A 19 -8.10 -23.59 7.19
C PRO A 19 -9.04 -23.24 8.35
N GLU A 20 -9.70 -24.26 8.89
CA GLU A 20 -10.46 -24.10 10.14
C GLU A 20 -9.49 -23.81 11.30
N LEU A 21 -9.82 -22.80 12.10
CA LEU A 21 -9.02 -22.45 13.28
C LEU A 21 -9.38 -23.36 14.46
N GLY A 22 -8.34 -23.93 15.08
CA GLY A 22 -8.45 -24.57 16.38
C GLY A 22 -8.73 -23.56 17.49
N GLU A 23 -9.06 -24.05 18.69
CA GLU A 23 -9.35 -23.19 19.85
C GLU A 23 -8.16 -22.30 20.22
N GLU A 24 -6.94 -22.85 20.24
CA GLU A 24 -5.72 -22.09 20.56
C GLU A 24 -5.48 -20.92 19.60
N ASP A 25 -5.79 -21.10 18.32
CA ASP A 25 -5.62 -20.05 17.31
C ASP A 25 -6.72 -18.99 17.43
N LYS A 26 -7.95 -19.38 17.79
CA LYS A 26 -9.03 -18.43 18.07
C LYS A 26 -8.73 -17.62 19.32
N ASP A 27 -8.31 -18.26 20.40
CA ASP A 27 -7.91 -17.57 21.64
C ASP A 27 -6.80 -16.55 21.38
N ARG A 28 -5.84 -16.90 20.52
CA ARG A 28 -4.79 -15.96 20.10
C ARG A 28 -5.32 -14.84 19.21
N ALA A 29 -6.23 -15.14 18.29
CA ALA A 29 -6.85 -14.14 17.41
C ALA A 29 -7.77 -13.17 18.18
N GLU A 30 -8.33 -13.61 19.31
CA GLU A 30 -9.19 -12.84 20.22
C GLU A 30 -8.41 -12.18 21.37
N SER A 31 -7.08 -12.35 21.43
CA SER A 31 -6.26 -11.77 22.50
C SER A 31 -6.29 -10.24 22.49
N GLU A 32 -6.10 -9.62 23.65
CA GLU A 32 -6.06 -8.16 23.79
C GLU A 32 -5.07 -7.52 22.82
N ASP A 33 -3.84 -8.06 22.71
CA ASP A 33 -2.82 -7.58 21.77
C ASP A 33 -3.31 -7.59 20.30
N SER A 34 -4.05 -8.63 19.90
CA SER A 34 -4.55 -8.78 18.53
C SER A 34 -5.66 -7.76 18.23
N LEU A 35 -6.53 -7.53 19.21
CA LEU A 35 -7.62 -6.56 19.12
C LEU A 35 -7.10 -5.11 19.13
N GLU A 36 -6.16 -4.79 20.03
CA GLU A 36 -5.50 -3.49 20.08
C GLU A 36 -4.77 -3.18 18.77
N TRP A 37 -4.07 -4.18 18.21
CA TRP A 37 -3.44 -4.02 16.91
C TRP A 37 -4.45 -3.76 15.79
N ALA A 38 -5.55 -4.50 15.73
CA ALA A 38 -6.58 -4.33 14.70
C ALA A 38 -7.25 -2.95 14.80
N CYS A 39 -7.63 -2.52 16.01
CA CYS A 39 -8.21 -1.20 16.26
C CYS A 39 -7.21 -0.08 15.90
N GLY A 40 -5.97 -0.18 16.39
CA GLY A 40 -4.93 0.80 16.10
C GLY A 40 -4.62 0.91 14.61
N LEU A 41 -4.63 -0.21 13.86
CA LEU A 41 -4.50 -0.21 12.41
C LEU A 41 -5.64 0.58 11.75
N MET A 42 -6.88 0.33 12.19
CA MET A 42 -8.05 1.02 11.66
C MET A 42 -8.07 2.50 12.00
N GLU A 43 -7.53 2.93 13.13
CA GLU A 43 -7.39 4.35 13.48
C GLU A 43 -6.27 5.04 12.69
N PHE A 44 -5.15 4.36 12.49
CA PHE A 44 -3.95 4.92 11.89
C PHE A 44 -4.10 5.21 10.39
N TYR A 45 -4.72 4.29 9.63
CA TYR A 45 -4.79 4.40 8.18
C TYR A 45 -6.02 5.17 7.69
N TYR A 46 -5.83 5.93 6.61
CA TYR A 46 -6.93 6.50 5.84
C TYR A 46 -7.59 5.44 4.95
N ASN A 47 -8.83 5.72 4.53
CA ASN A 47 -9.52 4.90 3.55
C ASN A 47 -8.65 4.71 2.29
N GLY A 48 -8.58 3.49 1.80
CA GLY A 48 -7.84 3.12 0.59
C GLY A 48 -6.35 2.85 0.80
N ASN A 49 -5.77 3.13 1.98
CA ASN A 49 -4.37 2.80 2.25
C ASN A 49 -4.12 1.29 2.25
N LEU A 50 -2.90 0.90 1.85
CA LEU A 50 -2.46 -0.49 1.84
C LEU A 50 -1.55 -0.77 3.03
N HIS A 51 -1.83 -1.87 3.72
CA HIS A 51 -0.94 -2.45 4.71
C HIS A 51 -0.34 -3.73 4.16
N ARG A 52 1.00 -3.83 4.22
CA ARG A 52 1.74 -5.03 3.83
C ARG A 52 2.32 -5.68 5.08
N ALA A 53 1.60 -6.69 5.58
CA ALA A 53 2.05 -7.52 6.68
C ALA A 53 3.01 -8.58 6.14
N LYS A 54 4.27 -8.18 5.91
CA LYS A 54 5.30 -9.05 5.30
C LYS A 54 5.51 -10.34 6.08
N ASP A 55 5.52 -10.24 7.41
CA ASP A 55 5.73 -11.38 8.32
C ASP A 55 4.57 -12.38 8.29
N LEU A 56 3.38 -11.95 7.84
CA LEU A 56 2.19 -12.79 7.69
C LEU A 56 1.99 -13.25 6.24
N GLY A 57 2.76 -12.72 5.29
CA GLY A 57 2.57 -12.99 3.87
C GLY A 57 1.32 -12.36 3.26
N LEU A 58 0.80 -11.29 3.86
CA LEU A 58 -0.48 -10.67 3.49
C LEU A 58 -0.33 -9.23 3.03
N THR A 59 -1.18 -8.82 2.08
CA THR A 59 -1.40 -7.41 1.75
C THR A 59 -2.89 -7.14 1.68
N PHE A 60 -3.33 -6.10 2.40
CA PHE A 60 -4.75 -5.71 2.45
C PHE A 60 -4.89 -4.18 2.43
N GLN A 61 -6.05 -3.76 1.93
CA GLN A 61 -6.47 -2.37 1.85
C GLN A 61 -7.42 -2.04 3.00
N VAL A 62 -7.22 -0.91 3.66
CA VAL A 62 -8.18 -0.38 4.63
C VAL A 62 -9.37 0.22 3.88
N ILE A 63 -10.57 -0.18 4.26
CA ILE A 63 -11.83 0.32 3.70
C ILE A 63 -12.63 1.01 4.80
N LYS A 64 -13.07 2.24 4.51
CA LYS A 64 -13.95 3.02 5.39
C LYS A 64 -15.02 3.65 4.52
N ASP A 65 -16.27 3.39 4.89
CA ASP A 65 -17.44 3.91 4.21
C ASP A 65 -18.09 4.96 5.13
N PRO A 66 -17.94 6.27 4.81
CA PRO A 66 -18.44 7.33 5.68
C PRO A 66 -19.97 7.44 5.66
N GLU A 67 -20.66 6.90 4.65
CA GLU A 67 -22.12 6.98 4.54
C GLU A 67 -22.81 5.94 5.42
N THR A 68 -22.25 4.73 5.49
CA THR A 68 -22.75 3.62 6.31
C THR A 68 -22.08 3.55 7.68
N GLY A 69 -20.96 4.26 7.87
CA GLY A 69 -20.12 4.16 9.07
C GLY A 69 -19.35 2.84 9.17
N SER A 70 -19.38 2.00 8.13
CA SER A 70 -18.71 0.70 8.13
C SER A 70 -17.22 0.86 7.89
N GLN A 71 -16.42 0.04 8.56
CA GLN A 71 -14.98 0.02 8.38
C GLN A 71 -14.40 -1.38 8.49
N GLY A 72 -13.27 -1.61 7.83
CA GLY A 72 -12.50 -2.84 7.95
C GLY A 72 -11.47 -2.97 6.84
N ILE A 73 -11.29 -4.17 6.33
CA ILE A 73 -10.23 -4.47 5.36
C ILE A 73 -10.74 -5.23 4.14
N ARG A 74 -10.04 -5.02 3.03
CA ARG A 74 -10.14 -5.82 1.81
C ARG A 74 -8.79 -6.49 1.57
N VAL A 75 -8.77 -7.81 1.62
CA VAL A 75 -7.57 -8.60 1.39
C VAL A 75 -7.31 -8.69 -0.10
N LEU A 76 -6.10 -8.35 -0.53
CA LEU A 76 -5.71 -8.29 -1.95
C LEU A 76 -4.75 -9.40 -2.32
N VAL A 77 -3.81 -9.73 -1.44
CA VAL A 77 -2.77 -10.73 -1.69
C VAL A 77 -2.53 -11.58 -0.46
N ALA A 78 -2.41 -12.87 -0.66
CA ALA A 78 -1.85 -13.81 0.30
C ALA A 78 -0.91 -14.79 -0.41
N PHE A 79 0.16 -15.20 0.27
CA PHE A 79 0.96 -16.31 -0.23
C PHE A 79 0.22 -17.64 -0.04
N ASP A 80 0.31 -18.49 -1.05
CA ASP A 80 -0.25 -19.85 -1.08
C ASP A 80 0.63 -20.82 -0.28
N GLU A 81 0.80 -20.51 1.00
CA GLU A 81 1.49 -21.33 1.98
C GLU A 81 0.58 -21.54 3.18
N GLU A 82 0.55 -22.76 3.73
CA GLU A 82 -0.36 -23.15 4.82
C GLU A 82 -0.33 -22.18 6.00
N LEU A 83 0.87 -21.75 6.41
CA LEU A 83 1.04 -20.80 7.50
C LEU A 83 0.47 -19.40 7.16
N CYS A 84 0.62 -18.93 5.92
CA CYS A 84 0.07 -17.66 5.46
C CYS A 84 -1.46 -17.70 5.39
N LEU A 85 -2.03 -18.81 4.92
CA LEU A 85 -3.47 -19.03 4.90
C LEU A 85 -4.05 -19.15 6.31
N LYS A 86 -3.32 -19.79 7.24
CA LYS A 86 -3.67 -19.82 8.66
C LYS A 86 -3.67 -18.41 9.27
N PHE A 87 -2.66 -17.60 9.00
CA PHE A 87 -2.64 -16.21 9.45
C PHE A 87 -3.75 -15.38 8.83
N LEU A 88 -4.12 -15.63 7.57
CA LEU A 88 -5.28 -14.97 6.95
C LEU A 88 -6.58 -15.37 7.64
N ALA A 89 -6.76 -16.65 7.99
CA ALA A 89 -7.91 -17.11 8.76
C ALA A 89 -7.97 -16.43 10.15
N MET A 90 -6.84 -16.35 10.85
CA MET A 90 -6.74 -15.63 12.12
C MET A 90 -7.04 -14.14 11.97
N LEU A 91 -6.46 -13.48 10.96
CA LEU A 91 -6.71 -12.06 10.65
C LEU A 91 -8.20 -11.81 10.42
N LYS A 92 -8.85 -12.65 9.60
CA LYS A 92 -10.29 -12.58 9.36
C LYS A 92 -11.05 -12.66 10.68
N HIS A 93 -10.73 -13.65 11.50
CA HIS A 93 -11.37 -13.87 12.80
C HIS A 93 -11.20 -12.66 13.73
N THR A 94 -9.97 -12.15 13.89
CA THR A 94 -9.67 -10.96 14.72
C THR A 94 -10.48 -9.75 14.29
N PHE A 95 -10.51 -9.44 12.99
CA PHE A 95 -11.23 -8.28 12.48
C PHE A 95 -12.74 -8.42 12.65
N GLU A 96 -13.31 -9.59 12.35
CA GLU A 96 -14.74 -9.85 12.55
C GLU A 96 -15.13 -9.78 14.03
N TYR A 97 -14.28 -10.33 14.91
CA TYR A 97 -14.48 -10.26 16.36
C TYR A 97 -14.42 -8.82 16.89
N ALA A 98 -13.52 -8.00 16.34
CA ALA A 98 -13.44 -6.56 16.64
C ALA A 98 -14.59 -5.73 16.02
N GLY A 99 -15.50 -6.36 15.28
CA GLY A 99 -16.65 -5.69 14.65
C GLY A 99 -16.34 -5.02 13.31
N PHE A 100 -15.23 -5.36 12.68
CA PHE A 100 -14.83 -4.85 11.37
C PHE A 100 -15.23 -5.81 10.24
N THR A 101 -15.48 -5.24 9.06
CA THR A 101 -15.80 -6.04 7.86
C THR A 101 -14.53 -6.55 7.19
N VAL A 102 -14.53 -7.80 6.74
CA VAL A 102 -13.40 -8.38 5.98
C VAL A 102 -13.89 -8.82 4.59
N GLN A 103 -13.34 -8.22 3.54
CA GLN A 103 -13.62 -8.61 2.15
C GLN A 103 -12.45 -9.45 1.62
N ILE A 104 -12.71 -10.71 1.25
CA ILE A 104 -11.70 -11.61 0.67
C ILE A 104 -12.01 -11.85 -0.80
N GLU A 105 -13.11 -12.54 -1.10
CA GLU A 105 -13.59 -12.67 -2.48
C GLU A 105 -14.34 -11.40 -2.93
N PRO A 106 -14.25 -11.03 -4.22
CA PRO A 106 -13.46 -11.63 -5.30
C PRO A 106 -12.04 -11.00 -5.43
N TYR A 107 -11.52 -10.38 -4.38
CA TYR A 107 -10.36 -9.49 -4.45
C TYR A 107 -9.02 -10.18 -4.20
N LEU A 108 -9.03 -11.28 -3.46
CA LEU A 108 -7.82 -12.00 -3.06
C LEU A 108 -7.17 -12.66 -4.27
N VAL A 109 -5.88 -12.39 -4.46
CA VAL A 109 -5.00 -13.10 -5.36
C VAL A 109 -4.03 -13.95 -4.54
N LEU A 110 -4.07 -15.27 -4.76
CA LEU A 110 -3.07 -16.17 -4.20
C LEU A 110 -1.78 -16.11 -5.02
N CYS A 111 -0.67 -15.89 -4.33
CA CYS A 111 0.65 -15.84 -4.94
C CYS A 111 1.49 -17.03 -4.49
N LYS A 112 2.13 -17.71 -5.43
CA LYS A 112 3.24 -18.60 -5.10
C LYS A 112 4.46 -17.77 -4.76
N MET A 113 5.22 -18.20 -3.76
CA MET A 113 6.49 -17.57 -3.43
C MET A 113 7.45 -17.74 -4.62
N SER A 114 7.56 -16.70 -5.44
CA SER A 114 8.48 -16.70 -6.57
C SER A 114 9.85 -16.22 -6.09
N PRO A 115 10.97 -16.77 -6.61
CA PRO A 115 12.28 -16.23 -6.33
C PRO A 115 12.33 -14.74 -6.68
N LYS A 116 13.16 -13.98 -5.96
CA LYS A 116 13.32 -12.54 -6.19
C LYS A 116 13.47 -12.28 -7.70
N PRO A 117 12.65 -11.39 -8.28
CA PRO A 117 12.86 -11.00 -9.67
C PRO A 117 14.26 -10.40 -9.78
N ASP A 118 14.92 -10.63 -10.92
CA ASP A 118 16.14 -9.93 -11.27
C ASP A 118 15.90 -8.41 -11.16
N SER A 119 16.96 -7.68 -10.80
CA SER A 119 16.88 -6.25 -10.52
C SER A 119 16.06 -5.52 -11.58
N SER A 120 15.07 -4.72 -11.12
CA SER A 120 14.21 -3.93 -12.00
C SER A 120 15.05 -3.14 -13.01
N PRO A 121 14.59 -2.97 -14.27
CA PRO A 121 15.27 -2.11 -15.22
C PRO A 121 15.40 -0.71 -14.62
N SER A 122 16.60 -0.13 -14.66
CA SER A 122 16.80 1.26 -14.25
C SER A 122 16.03 2.14 -15.22
N PHE A 123 14.98 2.81 -14.74
CA PHE A 123 14.37 3.90 -15.49
C PHE A 123 15.38 5.05 -15.49
N SER A 124 16.10 5.23 -16.60
CA SER A 124 16.90 6.43 -16.82
C SER A 124 15.93 7.54 -17.22
N GLU A 125 15.80 8.54 -16.37
CA GLU A 125 15.15 9.79 -16.74
C GLU A 125 15.96 10.37 -17.91
N ALA A 126 15.33 10.51 -19.08
CA ALA A 126 15.99 11.12 -20.23
C ALA A 126 16.28 12.57 -19.86
N GLU A 127 17.56 12.94 -19.79
CA GLU A 127 17.94 14.35 -19.64
C GLU A 127 17.32 15.16 -20.79
N PRO A 128 16.77 16.36 -20.51
CA PRO A 128 16.20 17.19 -21.55
C PRO A 128 17.27 17.45 -22.60
N ALA A 129 16.94 17.20 -23.87
CA ALA A 129 17.81 17.51 -24.98
C ALA A 129 18.16 19.00 -24.94
N ASP A 130 19.46 19.27 -24.78
CA ASP A 130 20.09 20.56 -24.96
C ASP A 130 19.92 20.98 -26.43
N GLU A 131 18.79 21.61 -26.76
CA GLU A 131 18.64 22.37 -27.99
C GLU A 131 18.98 23.83 -27.68
N GLY A 132 20.28 24.11 -27.57
CA GLY A 132 20.84 25.45 -27.45
C GLY A 132 21.61 25.86 -28.71
N GLU A 133 20.92 26.07 -29.83
CA GLU A 133 21.50 26.77 -30.99
C GLU A 133 21.69 28.25 -30.64
N VAL A 134 22.95 28.67 -30.56
CA VAL A 134 23.37 30.06 -30.30
C VAL A 134 23.04 30.91 -31.53
N VAL A 135 22.14 31.89 -31.40
CA VAL A 135 22.02 33.01 -32.35
C VAL A 135 21.82 34.33 -31.60
N GLU A 136 22.58 35.33 -32.05
CA GLU A 136 23.02 36.54 -31.35
C GLU A 136 21.95 37.59 -30.94
N GLU A 137 22.28 38.35 -29.89
CA GLU A 137 21.63 39.59 -29.45
C GLU A 137 21.72 40.72 -30.50
N PRO A 138 20.75 41.66 -30.48
CA PRO A 138 21.15 43.03 -30.19
C PRO A 138 20.29 43.74 -29.14
N GLU A 139 20.97 44.54 -28.33
CA GLU A 139 20.46 45.39 -27.26
C GLU A 139 19.53 46.52 -27.74
N LEU A 140 18.49 46.88 -26.95
CA LEU A 140 18.11 48.29 -26.80
C LEU A 140 17.41 48.64 -25.47
N ALA A 141 18.11 49.51 -24.73
CA ALA A 141 17.67 50.55 -23.79
C ALA A 141 17.13 50.20 -22.38
N ARG A 142 18.02 50.42 -21.39
CA ARG A 142 17.69 50.77 -19.98
C ARG A 142 17.19 52.25 -19.90
N PRO A 143 16.61 52.68 -18.76
CA PRO A 143 17.50 53.23 -17.74
C PRO A 143 17.21 52.82 -16.28
N ARG A 144 18.33 52.86 -15.54
CA ARG A 144 18.57 52.83 -14.09
C ARG A 144 17.62 53.71 -13.27
N ASN A 145 17.46 53.34 -11.98
CA ASN A 145 17.82 54.12 -10.77
C ASN A 145 17.78 53.16 -9.53
N LYS A 146 18.91 52.65 -9.04
CA LYS A 146 19.74 53.11 -7.87
C LYS A 146 18.93 53.30 -6.57
N GLY A 147 18.96 52.32 -5.66
CA GLY A 147 19.72 52.38 -4.38
C GLY A 147 18.73 52.45 -3.20
N THR A 148 18.95 52.00 -1.97
CA THR A 148 20.10 51.43 -1.26
C THR A 148 19.56 50.86 0.06
N ALA A 149 20.16 49.75 0.48
CA ALA A 149 20.34 49.17 1.82
C ALA A 149 19.48 49.55 3.03
N ALA A 150 19.13 48.47 3.76
CA ALA A 150 19.14 48.34 5.22
C ALA A 150 18.05 49.15 5.97
N GLN A 151 17.50 48.73 7.12
CA GLN A 151 18.08 48.02 8.26
C GLN A 151 16.94 47.84 9.30
N ILE A 152 17.13 46.94 10.28
CA ILE A 152 16.48 46.85 11.62
C ILE A 152 14.94 46.64 11.64
N GLY A 153 14.34 45.63 12.27
CA GLY A 153 14.62 45.00 13.57
C GLY A 153 13.90 45.78 14.70
N MET A 154 13.22 45.03 15.58
CA MET A 154 12.45 45.42 16.79
C MET A 154 10.96 45.73 16.59
N GLU A 155 10.05 45.39 17.50
CA GLU A 155 9.90 44.33 18.51
C GLU A 155 8.42 44.45 18.99
N VAL A 156 8.00 43.52 19.82
CA VAL A 156 6.68 43.39 20.44
C VAL A 156 6.36 44.59 21.34
N VAL A 157 5.06 44.95 21.33
CA VAL A 157 4.30 45.93 22.14
C VAL A 157 4.22 47.36 21.58
#